data_AF-A0A9D6EE39-F1
#
_entry.id   AF-A0A9D6EE39-F1
#
_cell.length_a   1.000
_cell.length_b   1.000
_cell.length_c   1.000
_cell.angle_alpha   90.00
_cell.angle_beta   90.00
_cell.angle_gamma   90.00
#
_symmetry.space_group_name_H-M   'P 1'
#
loop_
_entity.id
_entity.type
_entity.pdbx_description
1 polymer ?
#
loop_
_entity_poly.entity_id
_entity_poly.type
_entity_poly.pdbx_seq_one_letter_code
_entity_poly.pdbx_strand_id
1 'polypeptide(L)'
;MELNLKEIFTDYGSAGFSETWREFQGYFIKQFFPLVKTQIERLYFGRFDYPLLVFPILALGIIALIAFWKKPTYSGALLAAAPTGILFYSYFHYWVYWIIVLGLLSAYTIIFEKQDKKRQKCFVFLLILSILAALPYLLNYFDFSKIESAHDYSLRLGIAEGREPGLYALGFDYLIFLAMAIIIYRLYWTKERLKAALLLNFLMAAAIVWNIQLITGFVPAPNNWKRTISPFLFIIIFLIVHDLIKKYIKNNLRLKKNIGLVVILLTLLVVSKKITNAAMLLYNPETRILKSYSFPSNITDSWHWMNLNLKNEPTILSNSFLTSLYLNSYTSARPFLPVGNLTTQTTAKLEDRFLRSNKLLGVSAETIMAQLKNSLPIECNVYCPPNTEQNLGKNLWHLYFHYFRGGPINNYMARPQTITDGYIKNLLGRYGEISNNFKN
;
A
#
# COMPACT_ATOMS: atom_id res chain seq x y z
N MET A 1 -28.35 -24.40 -1.30
CA MET A 1 -26.91 -24.17 -1.52
C MET A 1 -26.26 -24.32 -0.15
N GLU A 2 -25.76 -25.52 0.16
CA GLU A 2 -25.13 -25.81 1.46
C GLU A 2 -23.72 -25.23 1.46
N LEU A 3 -23.46 -24.25 2.33
CA LEU A 3 -22.14 -23.68 2.54
C LEU A 3 -21.27 -24.71 3.28
N ASN A 4 -20.40 -25.39 2.53
CA ASN A 4 -19.42 -26.29 3.10
C ASN A 4 -18.33 -25.49 3.82
N LEU A 5 -18.41 -25.44 5.16
CA LEU A 5 -17.42 -24.76 5.99
C LEU A 5 -15.98 -25.20 5.66
N LYS A 6 -15.75 -26.45 5.26
CA LYS A 6 -14.41 -26.94 4.92
C LYS A 6 -13.83 -26.22 3.69
N GLU A 7 -14.64 -25.97 2.66
CA GLU A 7 -14.20 -25.22 1.46
C GLU A 7 -13.85 -23.77 1.79
N ILE A 8 -14.57 -23.14 2.73
CA ILE A 8 -14.26 -21.79 3.25
C ILE A 8 -12.90 -21.75 3.97
N PHE A 9 -12.37 -22.89 4.43
CA PHE A 9 -11.08 -22.95 5.12
C PHE A 9 -9.94 -23.55 4.29
N THR A 10 -10.24 -24.30 3.22
CA THR A 10 -9.22 -25.07 2.48
C THR A 10 -9.13 -24.79 0.98
N ASP A 11 -10.05 -24.01 0.38
CA ASP A 11 -10.00 -23.73 -1.06
C ASP A 11 -8.86 -22.75 -1.42
N TYR A 12 -7.82 -23.25 -2.08
CA TYR A 12 -6.64 -22.52 -2.52
C TYR A 12 -6.92 -21.44 -3.59
N GLY A 13 -8.08 -21.48 -4.25
CA GLY A 13 -8.48 -20.51 -5.28
C GLY A 13 -9.37 -19.37 -4.80
N SER A 14 -9.90 -19.42 -3.57
CA SER A 14 -10.84 -18.39 -3.09
C SER A 14 -10.12 -17.16 -2.52
N ALA A 15 -10.52 -15.99 -3.00
CA ALA A 15 -10.26 -14.71 -2.35
C ALA A 15 -11.26 -14.52 -1.18
N GLY A 16 -10.79 -14.19 0.02
CA GLY A 16 -11.67 -13.98 1.19
C GLY A 16 -11.15 -14.54 2.52
N PHE A 17 -12.04 -15.14 3.32
CA PHE A 17 -11.72 -15.60 4.69
C PHE A 17 -10.74 -16.79 4.70
N SER A 18 -10.83 -17.69 3.73
CA SER A 18 -9.87 -18.79 3.47
C SER A 18 -8.44 -18.26 3.29
N GLU A 19 -8.27 -17.30 2.38
CA GLU A 19 -7.01 -16.60 2.12
C GLU A 19 -6.55 -15.87 3.38
N THR A 20 -7.44 -15.12 4.03
CA THR A 20 -7.13 -14.39 5.27
C THR A 20 -6.70 -15.34 6.40
N TRP A 21 -7.29 -16.53 6.51
CA TRP A 21 -6.94 -17.53 7.52
C TRP A 21 -5.65 -18.28 7.19
N ARG A 22 -5.41 -18.63 5.93
CA ARG A 22 -4.11 -19.20 5.50
C ARG A 22 -2.99 -18.19 5.62
N GLU A 23 -3.24 -16.95 5.23
CA GLU A 23 -2.34 -15.83 5.48
C GLU A 23 -2.15 -15.72 6.99
N PHE A 24 -3.19 -15.70 7.80
CA PHE A 24 -3.05 -15.67 9.25
C PHE A 24 -2.21 -16.84 9.77
N GLN A 25 -2.51 -18.10 9.47
CA GLN A 25 -1.72 -19.24 9.95
C GLN A 25 -0.28 -19.20 9.42
N GLY A 26 -0.09 -18.98 8.12
CA GLY A 26 1.23 -18.93 7.50
C GLY A 26 2.05 -17.72 7.93
N TYR A 27 1.41 -16.58 8.18
CA TYR A 27 2.04 -15.31 8.51
C TYR A 27 2.14 -15.09 10.02
N PHE A 28 1.05 -15.22 10.77
CA PHE A 28 1.03 -15.08 12.23
C PHE A 28 1.98 -16.07 12.89
N ILE A 29 1.93 -17.36 12.54
CA ILE A 29 2.82 -18.35 13.14
C ILE A 29 4.29 -18.03 12.80
N LYS A 30 4.61 -17.69 11.54
CA LYS A 30 5.99 -17.34 11.15
C LYS A 30 6.49 -16.03 11.80
N GLN A 31 5.59 -15.06 12.03
CA GLN A 31 5.95 -13.73 12.51
C GLN A 31 5.92 -13.59 14.03
N PHE A 32 5.08 -14.38 14.71
CA PHE A 32 4.79 -14.24 16.14
C PHE A 32 5.21 -15.46 16.97
N PHE A 33 5.39 -16.65 16.38
CA PHE A 33 5.84 -17.82 17.13
C PHE A 33 7.37 -17.95 17.10
N PRO A 34 8.07 -17.74 18.24
CA PRO A 34 9.54 -17.69 18.28
C PRO A 34 10.21 -19.00 17.85
N LEU A 35 9.54 -20.13 18.02
CA LEU A 35 10.06 -21.45 17.67
C LEU A 35 10.06 -21.73 16.16
N VAL A 36 9.32 -20.95 15.36
CA VAL A 36 9.34 -21.07 13.89
C VAL A 36 10.56 -20.33 13.36
N LYS A 37 11.58 -21.08 12.92
CA LYS A 37 12.88 -20.55 12.47
C LYS A 37 12.92 -20.06 11.01
N THR A 38 11.78 -19.98 10.33
CA THR A 38 11.75 -19.57 8.92
C THR A 38 12.26 -18.14 8.74
N GLN A 39 13.29 -17.95 7.90
CA GLN A 39 13.71 -16.60 7.52
C GLN A 39 12.67 -15.95 6.63
N ILE A 40 12.28 -14.72 7.01
CA ILE A 40 11.24 -13.97 6.31
C ILE A 40 11.92 -13.01 5.35
N GLU A 41 12.04 -13.44 4.10
CA GLU A 41 12.73 -12.73 3.01
C GLU A 41 12.20 -11.31 2.76
N ARG A 42 10.94 -11.04 3.11
CA ARG A 42 10.35 -9.69 3.07
C ARG A 42 10.46 -9.02 4.42
N LEU A 43 11.61 -8.38 4.67
CA LEU A 43 11.73 -7.45 5.78
C LEU A 43 10.85 -6.22 5.52
N TYR A 44 10.11 -5.81 6.54
CA TYR A 44 9.20 -4.67 6.49
C TYR A 44 9.90 -3.32 6.28
N PHE A 45 11.23 -3.30 6.36
CA PHE A 45 12.11 -2.17 6.09
C PHE A 45 12.82 -2.26 4.73
N GLY A 46 12.57 -3.32 3.95
CA GLY A 46 13.26 -3.57 2.68
C GLY A 46 12.84 -2.69 1.51
N ARG A 47 11.82 -1.83 1.69
CA ARG A 47 11.42 -0.83 0.69
C ARG A 47 11.04 0.48 1.36
N PHE A 48 11.49 1.60 0.78
CA PHE A 48 11.22 2.94 1.30
C PHE A 48 9.73 3.32 1.27
N ASP A 49 8.98 2.76 0.31
CA ASP A 49 7.54 2.92 0.14
C ASP A 49 6.71 2.02 1.08
N TYR A 50 7.36 1.20 1.92
CA TYR A 50 6.65 0.33 2.84
C TYR A 50 6.05 1.16 3.99
N PRO A 51 4.75 1.03 4.30
CA PRO A 51 4.09 1.85 5.33
C PRO A 51 4.71 1.75 6.72
N LEU A 52 5.50 0.71 6.99
CA LEU A 52 6.18 0.55 8.28
C LEU A 52 7.39 1.49 8.44
N LEU A 53 8.13 1.79 7.36
CA LEU A 53 9.29 2.70 7.45
C LEU A 53 8.85 4.11 7.80
N VAL A 54 7.72 4.54 7.26
CA VAL A 54 7.11 5.86 7.52
C VAL A 54 6.14 5.85 8.70
N PHE A 55 5.88 4.68 9.32
CA PHE A 55 5.00 4.58 10.49
C PHE A 55 5.43 5.44 11.68
N PRO A 56 6.74 5.62 11.99
CA PRO A 56 7.14 6.52 13.08
C PRO A 56 6.61 7.93 12.92
N ILE A 57 6.50 8.45 11.70
CA ILE A 57 5.93 9.78 11.42
C ILE A 57 4.43 9.79 11.77
N LEU A 58 3.70 8.75 11.35
CA LEU A 58 2.28 8.58 11.71
C LEU A 58 2.10 8.45 13.23
N ALA A 59 2.94 7.66 13.89
CA ALA A 59 2.88 7.45 15.34
C ALA A 59 3.15 8.75 16.11
N LEU A 60 4.13 9.56 15.68
CA LEU A 60 4.36 10.90 16.22
C LEU A 60 3.14 11.80 16.01
N GLY A 61 2.51 11.75 14.83
CA GLY A 61 1.25 12.45 14.57
C GLY A 61 0.13 12.04 15.52
N ILE A 62 -0.07 10.74 15.74
CA ILE A 62 -1.04 10.17 16.69
C ILE A 62 -0.76 10.65 18.11
N ILE A 63 0.48 10.53 18.59
CA ILE A 63 0.86 10.91 19.95
C ILE A 63 0.66 12.43 20.16
N ALA A 64 1.14 13.25 19.23
CA ALA A 64 1.01 14.70 19.30
C ALA A 64 -0.46 15.13 19.24
N LEU A 65 -1.29 14.51 18.39
CA LEU A 65 -2.73 14.77 18.34
C LEU A 65 -3.42 14.36 19.64
N ILE A 66 -3.10 13.22 20.23
CA ILE A 66 -3.68 12.78 21.51
C ILE A 66 -3.31 13.78 22.63
N ALA A 67 -2.05 14.21 22.68
CA ALA A 67 -1.59 15.19 23.65
C ALA A 67 -2.32 16.54 23.48
N PHE A 68 -2.41 17.02 22.24
CA PHE A 68 -3.16 18.22 21.86
C PHE A 68 -4.66 18.10 22.21
N TRP A 69 -5.27 16.96 21.90
CA TRP A 69 -6.69 16.71 22.15
C TRP A 69 -7.04 16.75 23.64
N LYS A 70 -6.15 16.25 24.49
CA LYS A 70 -6.30 16.33 25.96
C LYS A 70 -6.15 17.76 26.48
N LYS A 71 -5.18 18.51 25.96
CA LYS A 71 -4.89 19.88 26.40
C LYS A 71 -4.63 20.79 25.19
N PRO A 72 -5.66 21.44 24.64
CA PRO A 72 -5.51 22.27 23.45
C PRO A 72 -4.73 23.54 23.77
N THR A 73 -3.54 23.66 23.22
CA THR A 73 -2.67 24.83 23.28
C THR A 73 -2.09 25.12 21.90
N TYR A 74 -1.66 26.36 21.64
CA TYR A 74 -1.00 26.71 20.37
C TYR A 74 0.30 25.93 20.16
N SER A 75 1.10 25.73 21.20
CA SER A 75 2.32 24.91 21.13
C SER A 75 1.98 23.44 20.84
N GLY A 76 0.91 22.90 21.44
CA GLY A 76 0.45 21.54 21.14
C GLY A 76 -0.06 21.40 19.70
N ALA A 77 -0.76 22.43 19.19
CA ALA A 77 -1.21 22.49 17.81
C ALA A 77 -0.02 22.52 16.83
N LEU A 78 1.02 23.32 17.12
CA LEU A 78 2.26 23.34 16.33
C LEU A 78 2.96 21.97 16.32
N LEU A 79 3.10 21.34 17.49
CA LEU A 79 3.71 20.01 17.61
C LEU A 79 2.91 18.92 16.88
N ALA A 80 1.58 19.04 16.82
CA ALA A 80 0.73 18.12 16.06
C ALA A 80 0.74 18.42 14.54
N ALA A 81 0.89 19.70 14.16
CA ALA A 81 0.92 20.11 12.76
C ALA A 81 2.21 19.66 12.04
N ALA A 82 3.36 19.66 12.71
CA ALA A 82 4.63 19.25 12.11
C ALA A 82 4.61 17.82 11.51
N PRO A 83 4.31 16.74 12.27
CA PRO A 83 4.18 15.40 11.70
C PRO A 83 3.01 15.30 10.71
N THR A 84 1.91 16.05 10.93
CA THR A 84 0.78 16.10 9.99
C THR A 84 1.20 16.62 8.61
N GLY A 85 2.00 17.67 8.55
CA GLY A 85 2.53 18.21 7.29
C GLY A 85 3.49 17.24 6.61
N ILE A 86 4.39 16.61 7.37
CA ILE A 86 5.34 15.62 6.85
C ILE A 86 4.61 14.40 6.25
N LEU A 87 3.45 14.03 6.80
CA LEU A 87 2.69 12.87 6.30
C LEU A 87 2.36 12.96 4.81
N PHE A 88 2.12 14.16 4.27
CA PHE A 88 1.85 14.39 2.83
C PHE A 88 2.96 13.89 1.92
N TYR A 89 4.20 13.90 2.40
CA TYR A 89 5.40 13.49 1.65
C TYR A 89 5.83 12.04 1.93
N SER A 90 5.11 11.34 2.81
CA SER A 90 5.54 10.03 3.31
C SER A 90 4.78 8.87 2.68
N TYR A 91 3.45 8.85 2.79
CA TYR A 91 2.61 7.77 2.27
C TYR A 91 1.18 8.26 2.07
N PHE A 92 0.69 8.10 0.84
CA PHE A 92 -0.61 8.63 0.39
C PHE A 92 -1.75 8.25 1.33
N HIS A 93 -1.92 6.96 1.61
CA HIS A 93 -3.05 6.50 2.41
C HIS A 93 -2.99 7.00 3.86
N TYR A 94 -1.80 7.21 4.44
CA TYR A 94 -1.67 7.76 5.79
C TYR A 94 -2.19 9.19 5.87
N TRP A 95 -1.74 10.09 4.99
CA TRP A 95 -2.14 11.49 5.11
C TRP A 95 -3.63 11.68 4.76
N VAL A 96 -4.18 10.94 3.80
CA VAL A 96 -5.61 11.03 3.46
C VAL A 96 -6.48 10.62 4.65
N TYR A 97 -6.21 9.46 5.24
CA TYR A 97 -6.91 9.00 6.43
C TYR A 97 -6.78 10.00 7.58
N TRP A 98 -5.56 10.51 7.79
CA TRP A 98 -5.25 11.43 8.86
C TRP A 98 -5.95 12.79 8.72
N ILE A 99 -6.03 13.35 7.52
CA ILE A 99 -6.77 14.58 7.25
C ILE A 99 -8.27 14.38 7.49
N ILE A 100 -8.84 13.23 7.14
CA ILE A 100 -10.24 12.92 7.47
C ILE A 100 -10.43 12.89 9.00
N VAL A 101 -9.55 12.23 9.75
CA VAL A 101 -9.57 12.26 11.23
C VAL A 101 -9.56 13.70 11.76
N LEU A 102 -8.64 14.54 11.27
CA LEU A 102 -8.55 15.95 11.69
C LEU A 102 -9.80 16.75 11.32
N GLY A 103 -10.34 16.55 10.12
CA GLY A 103 -11.59 17.18 9.66
C GLY A 103 -12.77 16.79 10.54
N LEU A 104 -12.90 15.51 10.87
CA LEU A 104 -13.96 15.00 11.74
C LEU A 104 -13.86 15.53 13.18
N LEU A 105 -12.65 15.57 13.75
CA LEU A 105 -12.42 16.14 15.08
C LEU A 105 -12.68 17.65 15.12
N SER A 106 -12.35 18.35 14.04
CA SER A 106 -12.65 19.78 13.87
C SER A 106 -14.16 20.00 13.81
N ALA A 107 -14.88 19.21 13.00
CA ALA A 107 -16.33 19.25 12.93
C ALA A 107 -16.98 18.94 14.28
N TYR A 108 -16.52 17.91 14.99
CA TYR A 108 -16.99 17.58 16.34
C TYR A 108 -16.80 18.77 17.29
N THR A 109 -15.63 19.40 17.29
CA THR A 109 -15.31 20.54 18.16
C THR A 109 -16.21 21.75 17.87
N ILE A 110 -16.51 22.01 16.61
CA ILE A 110 -17.38 23.12 16.20
C ILE A 110 -18.85 22.84 16.59
N ILE A 111 -19.32 21.61 16.40
CA ILE A 111 -20.73 21.24 16.58
C ILE A 111 -21.06 20.97 18.05
N PHE A 112 -20.21 20.25 18.76
CA PHE A 112 -20.51 19.73 20.11
C PHE A 112 -19.76 20.46 21.23
N GLU A 113 -18.60 21.06 20.95
CA GLU A 113 -17.79 21.79 21.95
C GLU A 113 -17.90 23.32 21.73
N LYS A 114 -19.12 23.82 21.46
CA LYS A 114 -19.39 25.22 21.07
C LYS A 114 -18.85 26.27 22.05
N GLN A 115 -18.78 25.91 23.34
CA GLN A 115 -18.32 26.77 24.43
C GLN A 115 -16.79 26.78 24.59
N ASP A 116 -16.08 25.76 24.12
CA ASP A 116 -14.61 25.67 24.19
C ASP A 116 -13.96 26.43 23.02
N LYS A 117 -14.07 27.76 23.05
CA LYS A 117 -13.51 28.65 22.02
C LYS A 117 -11.99 28.48 21.88
N LYS A 118 -11.29 28.14 22.97
CA LYS A 118 -9.85 27.91 22.95
C LYS A 118 -9.50 26.70 22.10
N ARG A 119 -10.18 25.57 22.30
CA ARG A 119 -9.99 24.36 21.47
C ARG A 119 -10.28 24.63 20.01
N GLN A 120 -11.37 25.35 19.70
CA GLN A 120 -11.71 25.74 18.32
C GLN A 120 -10.57 26.53 17.66
N LYS A 121 -10.10 27.60 18.30
CA LYS A 121 -8.99 28.43 17.79
C LYS A 121 -7.71 27.62 17.59
N CYS A 122 -7.38 26.75 18.54
CA CYS A 122 -6.18 25.91 18.42
C CYS A 122 -6.31 24.85 17.31
N PHE A 123 -7.51 24.31 17.07
CA PHE A 123 -7.75 23.41 15.93
C PHE A 123 -7.62 24.12 14.59
N VAL A 124 -8.20 25.32 14.46
CA VAL A 124 -8.03 26.15 13.26
C VAL A 124 -6.55 26.43 13.02
N PHE A 125 -5.80 26.78 14.06
CA PHE A 125 -4.36 26.99 13.97
C PHE A 125 -3.60 25.72 13.52
N LEU A 126 -3.92 24.55 14.08
CA LEU A 126 -3.37 23.26 13.64
C LEU A 126 -3.64 23.01 12.15
N LEU A 127 -4.88 23.23 11.69
CA LEU A 127 -5.27 23.04 10.29
C LEU A 127 -4.50 23.98 9.35
N ILE A 128 -4.40 25.27 9.69
CA ILE A 128 -3.65 26.25 8.90
C ILE A 128 -2.19 25.83 8.77
N LEU A 129 -1.53 25.50 9.88
CA LEU A 129 -0.14 25.06 9.86
C LEU A 129 0.06 23.78 9.05
N SER A 130 -0.88 22.84 9.14
CA SER A 130 -0.84 21.59 8.36
C SER A 130 -0.98 21.86 6.86
N ILE A 131 -1.89 22.76 6.46
CA ILE A 131 -2.07 23.17 5.05
C ILE A 131 -0.82 23.89 4.53
N LEU A 132 -0.24 24.80 5.31
CA LEU A 132 0.99 25.50 4.92
C LEU A 132 2.15 24.52 4.70
N ALA A 133 2.30 23.51 5.57
CA ALA A 133 3.31 22.47 5.40
C ALA A 133 3.02 21.55 4.19
N ALA A 134 1.74 21.30 3.89
CA ALA A 134 1.31 20.51 2.74
C ALA A 134 1.34 21.29 1.41
N LEU A 135 1.49 22.61 1.44
CA LEU A 135 1.34 23.46 0.27
C LEU A 135 2.27 23.08 -0.90
N PRO A 136 3.58 22.81 -0.70
CA PRO A 136 4.44 22.36 -1.79
C PRO A 136 3.96 21.06 -2.45
N TYR A 137 3.50 20.09 -1.64
CA TYR A 137 2.91 18.85 -2.16
C TYR A 137 1.65 19.13 -3.00
N LEU A 138 0.74 19.97 -2.49
CA LEU A 138 -0.50 20.30 -3.18
C LEU A 138 -0.24 21.02 -4.51
N LEU A 139 0.69 21.97 -4.55
CA LEU A 139 1.09 22.66 -5.78
C LEU A 139 1.64 21.66 -6.81
N ASN A 140 2.55 20.79 -6.40
CA ASN A 140 3.09 19.74 -7.27
C ASN A 140 2.00 18.79 -7.78
N TYR A 141 1.04 18.41 -6.93
CA TYR A 141 -0.10 17.60 -7.34
C TYR A 141 -0.97 18.31 -8.38
N PHE A 142 -1.26 19.60 -8.19
CA PHE A 142 -2.05 20.36 -9.16
C PHE A 142 -1.32 20.51 -10.50
N ASP A 143 -0.02 20.74 -10.49
CA ASP A 143 0.76 20.82 -11.72
C ASP A 143 0.85 19.47 -12.41
N PHE A 144 1.04 18.38 -11.65
CA PHE A 144 0.94 17.03 -12.17
C PHE A 144 -0.45 16.75 -12.76
N SER A 145 -1.54 17.16 -12.11
CA SER A 145 -2.90 16.86 -12.59
C SER A 145 -3.25 17.49 -13.95
N LYS A 146 -2.46 18.47 -14.41
CA LYS A 146 -2.65 19.17 -15.68
C LYS A 146 -1.88 18.55 -16.84
N ILE A 147 -0.93 17.65 -16.59
CA ILE A 147 -0.19 17.02 -17.69
C ILE A 147 -1.08 15.98 -18.38
N GLU A 148 -0.95 15.85 -19.70
CA GLU A 148 -1.78 14.95 -20.54
C GLU A 148 -1.80 13.50 -20.02
N SER A 149 -0.68 13.04 -19.49
CA SER A 149 -0.49 11.69 -19.00
C SER A 149 -0.94 11.43 -17.57
N ALA A 150 -1.46 12.43 -16.85
CA ALA A 150 -1.82 12.31 -15.44
C ALA A 150 -2.94 11.27 -15.22
N HIS A 151 -3.93 11.26 -16.12
CA HIS A 151 -5.04 10.30 -16.08
C HIS A 151 -4.54 8.87 -16.29
N ASP A 152 -3.75 8.66 -17.35
CA ASP A 152 -3.11 7.39 -17.66
C ASP A 152 -2.25 6.87 -16.51
N TYR A 153 -1.44 7.74 -15.91
CA TYR A 153 -0.63 7.40 -14.73
C TYR A 153 -1.50 6.99 -13.55
N SER A 154 -2.60 7.72 -13.28
CA SER A 154 -3.52 7.42 -12.19
C SER A 154 -4.21 6.06 -12.38
N LEU A 155 -4.66 5.75 -13.61
CA LEU A 155 -5.19 4.43 -13.96
C LEU A 155 -4.15 3.33 -13.72
N ARG A 156 -2.90 3.55 -14.14
CA ARG A 156 -1.80 2.61 -13.88
C ARG A 156 -1.51 2.44 -12.40
N LEU A 157 -1.65 3.45 -11.54
CA LEU A 157 -1.52 3.32 -10.08
C LEU A 157 -2.67 2.54 -9.43
N GLY A 158 -3.80 2.39 -10.15
CA GLY A 158 -4.95 1.64 -9.73
C GLY A 158 -5.95 2.52 -9.02
N ILE A 159 -7.04 2.82 -9.70
CA ILE A 159 -8.20 3.53 -9.16
C ILE A 159 -9.42 2.63 -9.31
N ALA A 160 -10.21 2.52 -8.24
CA ALA A 160 -11.58 2.03 -8.35
C ALA A 160 -12.48 3.25 -8.57
N GLU A 161 -13.26 3.23 -9.64
CA GLU A 161 -14.09 4.35 -10.06
C GLU A 161 -15.55 4.13 -9.65
N GLY A 162 -16.35 5.19 -9.70
CA GLY A 162 -17.79 5.11 -9.48
C GLY A 162 -18.24 5.58 -8.10
N ARG A 163 -19.56 5.55 -7.89
CA ARG A 163 -20.24 6.12 -6.72
C ARG A 163 -21.04 5.09 -5.93
N GLU A 164 -20.66 3.82 -6.03
CA GLU A 164 -21.27 2.77 -5.22
C GLU A 164 -20.50 2.58 -3.90
N PRO A 165 -21.20 2.23 -2.80
CA PRO A 165 -20.54 1.86 -1.57
C PRO A 165 -19.90 0.47 -1.70
N GLY A 166 -18.77 0.26 -1.03
CA GLY A 166 -18.02 -1.00 -1.07
C GLY A 166 -18.64 -2.15 -0.28
N LEU A 167 -19.98 -2.23 -0.19
CA LEU A 167 -20.69 -3.16 0.70
C LEU A 167 -20.40 -4.63 0.40
N TYR A 168 -20.28 -5.02 -0.87
CA TYR A 168 -20.02 -6.41 -1.24
C TYR A 168 -18.62 -6.85 -0.81
N ALA A 169 -17.62 -6.01 -1.06
CA ALA A 169 -16.22 -6.32 -0.73
C ALA A 169 -15.87 -6.08 0.75
N LEU A 170 -16.57 -5.16 1.44
CA LEU A 170 -16.18 -4.63 2.76
C LEU A 170 -17.28 -4.76 3.82
N GLY A 171 -18.40 -5.41 3.52
CA GLY A 171 -19.55 -5.50 4.42
C GLY A 171 -19.19 -6.04 5.80
N PHE A 172 -18.32 -7.04 5.88
CA PHE A 172 -17.84 -7.59 7.15
C PHE A 172 -16.99 -6.59 7.94
N ASP A 173 -16.10 -5.83 7.27
CA ASP A 173 -15.32 -4.77 7.91
C ASP A 173 -16.24 -3.69 8.51
N TYR A 174 -17.33 -3.32 7.82
CA TYR A 174 -18.31 -2.37 8.35
C TYR A 174 -19.06 -2.90 9.58
N LEU A 175 -19.41 -4.19 9.62
CA LEU A 175 -20.01 -4.80 10.80
C LEU A 175 -19.07 -4.75 12.01
N ILE A 176 -17.77 -4.99 11.80
CA ILE A 176 -16.75 -4.85 12.86
C ILE A 176 -16.69 -3.39 13.33
N PHE A 177 -16.64 -2.42 12.42
CA PHE A 177 -16.59 -1.00 12.79
C PHE A 177 -17.84 -0.57 13.57
N LEU A 178 -19.02 -1.03 13.16
CA LEU A 178 -20.27 -0.76 13.88
C LEU A 178 -20.27 -1.38 15.28
N ALA A 179 -19.87 -2.64 15.42
CA ALA A 179 -19.75 -3.30 16.72
C ALA A 179 -18.77 -2.56 17.64
N MET A 180 -17.61 -2.15 17.11
CA MET A 180 -16.63 -1.36 17.87
C MET A 180 -17.18 0.02 18.26
N ALA A 181 -17.90 0.70 17.37
CA ALA A 181 -18.51 1.99 17.66
C ALA A 181 -19.54 1.89 18.80
N ILE A 182 -20.37 0.83 18.81
CA ILE A 182 -21.32 0.55 19.90
C ILE A 182 -20.58 0.34 21.22
N ILE A 183 -19.48 -0.43 21.22
CA ILE A 183 -18.67 -0.68 22.41
C ILE A 183 -18.04 0.64 22.92
N ILE A 184 -17.43 1.44 22.05
CA ILE A 184 -16.84 2.74 22.42
C ILE A 184 -17.91 3.65 23.02
N TYR A 185 -19.07 3.73 22.37
CA TYR A 185 -20.18 4.56 22.85
C TYR A 185 -20.61 4.16 24.26
N ARG A 186 -20.87 2.86 24.49
CA ARG A 186 -21.30 2.34 25.80
C ARG A 186 -20.23 2.50 26.89
N LEU A 187 -18.96 2.36 26.56
CA LEU A 187 -17.88 2.45 27.54
C LEU A 187 -17.51 3.89 27.90
N TYR A 188 -17.48 4.80 26.91
CA TYR A 188 -16.83 6.09 27.07
C TYR A 188 -17.72 7.31 26.86
N TRP A 189 -18.82 7.24 26.11
CA TRP A 189 -19.56 8.45 25.71
C TRP A 189 -20.09 9.26 26.91
N THR A 190 -20.59 8.57 27.93
CA THR A 190 -21.15 9.20 29.14
C THR A 190 -20.12 9.54 30.20
N LYS A 191 -18.91 8.98 30.14
CA LYS A 191 -17.88 9.10 31.19
C LYS A 191 -16.66 9.93 30.78
N GLU A 192 -16.21 9.72 29.55
CA GLU A 192 -15.02 10.33 28.96
C GLU A 192 -15.35 10.77 27.53
N ARG A 193 -16.30 11.70 27.40
CA ARG A 193 -16.87 12.11 26.10
C ARG A 193 -15.81 12.46 25.05
N LEU A 194 -14.76 13.19 25.43
CA LEU A 194 -13.66 13.55 24.54
C LEU A 194 -12.89 12.31 24.04
N LYS A 195 -12.67 11.30 24.88
CA LYS A 195 -12.02 10.06 24.48
C LYS A 195 -12.93 9.26 23.54
N ALA A 196 -14.23 9.20 23.83
CA ALA A 196 -15.21 8.56 22.96
C ALA A 196 -15.22 9.21 21.57
N ALA A 197 -15.29 10.55 21.52
CA ALA A 197 -15.25 11.30 20.28
C ALA A 197 -13.97 11.03 19.47
N LEU A 198 -12.80 10.96 20.13
CA LEU A 198 -11.55 10.63 19.44
C LEU A 198 -11.59 9.25 18.78
N LEU A 199 -11.97 8.22 19.54
CA LEU A 199 -11.98 6.84 19.04
C LEU A 199 -13.08 6.60 17.99
N LEU A 200 -14.24 7.22 18.14
CA LEU A 200 -15.31 7.16 17.13
C LEU A 200 -14.88 7.85 15.83
N ASN A 201 -14.17 8.98 15.90
CA ASN A 201 -13.68 9.67 14.70
C ASN A 201 -12.56 8.88 13.99
N PHE A 202 -11.73 8.12 14.71
CA PHE A 202 -10.83 7.15 14.07
C PHE A 202 -11.62 6.09 13.29
N LEU A 203 -12.64 5.46 13.90
CA LEU A 203 -13.47 4.48 13.18
C LEU A 203 -14.24 5.08 12.01
N MET A 204 -14.81 6.27 12.18
CA MET A 204 -15.57 6.93 11.13
C MET A 204 -14.66 7.32 9.96
N ALA A 205 -13.42 7.76 10.22
CA ALA A 205 -12.43 7.97 9.17
C ALA A 205 -12.16 6.69 8.36
N ALA A 206 -12.08 5.52 9.02
CA ALA A 206 -11.94 4.23 8.34
C ALA A 206 -13.10 3.95 7.37
N ALA A 207 -14.34 4.19 7.79
CA ALA A 207 -15.50 4.03 6.93
C ALA A 207 -15.52 5.02 5.76
N ILE A 208 -15.08 6.27 5.99
CA ILE A 208 -15.02 7.32 4.96
C ILE A 208 -13.95 7.01 3.91
N VAL A 209 -12.71 6.65 4.29
CA VAL A 209 -11.66 6.40 3.29
C VAL A 209 -12.00 5.25 2.34
N TRP A 210 -12.68 4.22 2.84
CA TRP A 210 -13.17 3.11 2.03
C TRP A 210 -14.29 3.49 1.08
N ASN A 211 -14.94 4.63 1.31
CA ASN A 211 -16.03 5.16 0.50
C ASN A 211 -15.72 6.55 -0.06
N ILE A 212 -14.43 6.92 -0.16
CA ILE A 212 -14.05 8.26 -0.61
C ILE A 212 -14.54 8.54 -2.03
N GLN A 213 -14.67 7.50 -2.85
CA GLN A 213 -15.22 7.55 -4.20
C GLN A 213 -16.66 8.07 -4.27
N LEU A 214 -17.44 7.98 -3.19
CA LEU A 214 -18.78 8.58 -3.13
C LEU A 214 -18.72 10.10 -3.30
N ILE A 215 -17.61 10.71 -2.87
CA ILE A 215 -17.35 12.15 -2.93
C ILE A 215 -16.48 12.48 -4.15
N THR A 216 -15.32 11.82 -4.27
CA THR A 216 -14.30 12.11 -5.29
C THR A 216 -14.56 11.45 -6.65
N GLY A 217 -15.48 10.49 -6.73
CA GLY A 217 -15.73 9.68 -7.93
C GLY A 217 -14.78 8.50 -8.12
N PHE A 218 -13.71 8.40 -7.32
CA PHE A 218 -12.75 7.29 -7.38
C PHE A 218 -12.02 7.08 -6.04
N VAL A 219 -11.48 5.88 -5.83
CA VAL A 219 -10.63 5.51 -4.69
C VAL A 219 -9.28 4.97 -5.17
N PRO A 220 -8.15 5.63 -4.84
CA PRO A 220 -6.83 5.15 -5.22
C PRO A 220 -6.38 3.94 -4.40
N ALA A 221 -6.00 2.87 -5.09
CA ALA A 221 -5.45 1.63 -4.55
C ALA A 221 -6.17 1.19 -3.26
N PRO A 222 -7.48 0.86 -3.33
CA PRO A 222 -8.32 0.65 -2.15
C PRO A 222 -7.82 -0.48 -1.24
N ASN A 223 -7.12 -1.47 -1.78
CA ASN A 223 -6.49 -2.55 -1.03
C ASN A 223 -5.47 -2.09 0.02
N ASN A 224 -4.94 -0.87 -0.08
CA ASN A 224 -3.95 -0.34 0.86
C ASN A 224 -4.57 0.26 2.14
N TRP A 225 -5.87 0.58 2.16
CA TRP A 225 -6.53 1.19 3.32
C TRP A 225 -6.45 0.31 4.58
N LYS A 226 -6.48 -1.03 4.46
CA LYS A 226 -6.34 -1.94 5.60
C LYS A 226 -5.07 -1.69 6.39
N ARG A 227 -3.95 -1.43 5.71
CA ARG A 227 -2.65 -1.16 6.34
C ARG A 227 -2.66 0.15 7.13
N THR A 228 -3.32 1.17 6.58
CA THR A 228 -3.50 2.47 7.24
C THR A 228 -4.44 2.43 8.44
N ILE A 229 -5.52 1.68 8.34
CA ILE A 229 -6.56 1.60 9.39
C ILE A 229 -6.06 0.76 10.58
N SER A 230 -5.24 -0.26 10.34
CA SER A 230 -4.82 -1.24 11.36
C SER A 230 -4.20 -0.63 12.62
N PRO A 231 -3.27 0.34 12.57
CA PRO A 231 -2.75 0.99 13.78
C PRO A 231 -3.81 1.67 14.64
N PHE A 232 -4.83 2.28 14.02
CA PHE A 232 -5.91 2.94 14.74
C PHE A 232 -6.86 1.93 15.39
N LEU A 233 -7.21 0.86 14.68
CA LEU A 233 -7.96 -0.26 15.24
C LEU A 233 -7.21 -0.89 16.42
N PHE A 234 -5.90 -1.05 16.29
CA PHE A 234 -5.05 -1.57 17.37
C PHE A 234 -5.13 -0.67 18.61
N ILE A 235 -4.99 0.66 18.47
CA ILE A 235 -5.14 1.60 19.58
C ILE A 235 -6.52 1.49 20.24
N ILE A 236 -7.58 1.43 19.43
CA ILE A 236 -8.96 1.32 19.93
C ILE A 236 -9.13 0.01 20.72
N ILE A 237 -8.77 -1.12 20.13
CA ILE A 237 -8.89 -2.45 20.75
C ILE A 237 -8.07 -2.49 22.04
N PHE A 238 -6.84 -2.01 22.01
CA PHE A 238 -5.95 -1.96 23.17
C PHE A 238 -6.58 -1.17 24.33
N LEU A 239 -7.13 0.02 24.06
CA LEU A 239 -7.78 0.86 25.08
C LEU A 239 -9.04 0.21 25.63
N ILE A 240 -9.87 -0.41 24.77
CA ILE A 240 -11.07 -1.14 25.19
C ILE A 240 -10.67 -2.29 26.12
N VAL A 241 -9.73 -3.14 25.69
CA VAL A 241 -9.27 -4.30 26.47
C VAL A 241 -8.68 -3.84 27.81
N HIS A 242 -7.82 -2.82 27.80
CA HIS A 242 -7.24 -2.24 29.00
C HIS A 242 -8.32 -1.78 30.01
N ASP A 243 -9.35 -1.06 29.54
CA ASP A 243 -10.38 -0.52 30.43
C ASP A 243 -11.38 -1.59 30.89
N LEU A 244 -11.65 -2.60 30.07
CA LEU A 244 -12.42 -3.78 30.47
C LEU A 244 -11.68 -4.57 31.56
N ILE A 245 -10.38 -4.81 31.40
CA ILE A 245 -9.52 -5.44 32.43
C ILE A 245 -9.60 -4.61 33.73
N LYS A 246 -9.44 -3.28 33.63
CA LYS A 246 -9.52 -2.40 34.80
C LYS A 246 -10.87 -2.47 35.52
N LYS A 247 -11.97 -2.54 34.75
CA LYS A 247 -13.35 -2.58 35.27
C LYS A 247 -13.71 -3.91 35.90
N TYR A 248 -13.41 -5.03 35.25
CA TYR A 248 -13.86 -6.36 35.68
C TYR A 248 -12.87 -7.05 36.62
N ILE A 249 -11.58 -6.73 36.53
CA ILE A 249 -10.54 -7.25 37.44
C ILE A 249 -10.29 -6.25 38.56
N LYS A 250 -11.37 -5.75 39.19
CA LYS A 250 -11.29 -4.52 39.99
C LYS A 250 -10.42 -4.68 41.25
N ASN A 251 -10.34 -5.88 41.85
CA ASN A 251 -9.66 -6.11 43.14
C ASN A 251 -8.51 -7.13 43.10
N ASN A 252 -8.17 -7.72 41.95
CA ASN A 252 -7.07 -8.68 41.85
C ASN A 252 -5.82 -8.00 41.25
N LEU A 253 -5.07 -7.29 42.11
CA LEU A 253 -3.83 -6.61 41.72
C LEU A 253 -2.82 -7.58 41.10
N ARG A 254 -2.78 -8.82 41.60
CA ARG A 254 -1.92 -9.90 41.09
C ARG A 254 -2.30 -10.26 39.65
N LEU A 255 -3.59 -10.42 39.35
CA LEU A 255 -4.05 -10.73 37.99
C LEU A 255 -3.79 -9.57 37.02
N LYS A 256 -4.00 -8.31 37.43
CA LYS A 256 -3.64 -7.12 36.62
C LYS A 256 -2.14 -7.09 36.30
N LYS A 257 -1.29 -7.29 37.31
CA LYS A 257 0.17 -7.36 37.14
C LYS A 257 0.57 -8.51 36.20
N ASN A 258 -0.05 -9.68 36.35
CA ASN A 258 0.21 -10.84 35.52
C ASN A 258 -0.19 -10.58 34.05
N ILE A 259 -1.37 -10.00 33.79
CA ILE A 259 -1.79 -9.67 32.43
C ILE A 259 -0.85 -8.63 31.82
N GLY A 260 -0.51 -7.57 32.56
CA GLY A 260 0.47 -6.57 32.10
C GLY A 260 1.83 -7.19 31.78
N LEU A 261 2.32 -8.08 32.65
CA LEU A 261 3.56 -8.83 32.43
C LEU A 261 3.46 -9.71 31.18
N VAL A 262 2.36 -10.45 30.99
CA VAL A 262 2.13 -11.27 29.80
C VAL A 262 2.12 -10.43 28.54
N VAL A 263 1.46 -9.26 28.53
CA VAL A 263 1.46 -8.35 27.37
C VAL A 263 2.86 -7.82 27.08
N ILE A 264 3.62 -7.42 28.11
CA ILE A 264 5.01 -6.98 27.96
C ILE A 264 5.87 -8.13 27.40
N LEU A 265 5.76 -9.33 27.97
CA LEU A 265 6.50 -10.51 27.51
C LEU A 265 6.15 -10.87 26.06
N LEU A 266 4.86 -10.89 25.69
CA LEU A 266 4.43 -11.11 24.32
C LEU A 266 4.96 -10.04 23.36
N THR A 267 4.94 -8.77 23.78
CA THR A 267 5.49 -7.67 22.98
C THR A 267 6.99 -7.82 22.77
N LEU A 268 7.73 -8.11 23.85
CA LEU A 268 9.17 -8.39 23.79
C LEU A 268 9.46 -9.59 22.90
N LEU A 269 8.70 -10.68 23.01
CA LEU A 269 8.88 -11.86 22.15
C LEU A 269 8.68 -11.53 20.67
N VAL A 270 7.67 -10.72 20.33
CA VAL A 270 7.43 -10.28 18.95
C VAL A 270 8.56 -9.38 18.46
N VAL A 271 8.98 -8.39 19.26
CA VAL A 271 10.08 -7.48 18.92
C VAL A 271 11.39 -8.27 18.75
N SER A 272 11.72 -9.14 19.70
CA SER A 272 12.88 -10.03 19.63
C SER A 272 12.82 -10.92 18.39
N LYS A 273 11.66 -11.52 18.06
CA LYS A 273 11.50 -12.31 16.83
C LYS A 273 11.79 -11.49 15.57
N LYS A 274 11.32 -10.24 15.51
CA LYS A 274 11.59 -9.33 14.38
C LYS A 274 13.08 -8.98 14.28
N ILE A 275 13.72 -8.67 15.41
CA ILE A 275 15.16 -8.37 15.49
C ILE A 275 15.97 -9.61 15.07
N THR A 276 15.67 -10.79 15.62
CA THR A 276 16.35 -12.03 15.27
C THR A 276 16.18 -12.38 13.80
N ASN A 277 14.98 -12.23 13.23
CA ASN A 277 14.77 -12.45 11.79
C ASN A 277 15.61 -11.48 10.94
N ALA A 278 15.68 -10.21 11.31
CA ALA A 278 16.53 -9.24 10.61
C ALA A 278 18.03 -9.57 10.75
N ALA A 279 18.48 -9.90 11.96
CA ALA A 279 19.86 -10.31 12.21
C ALA A 279 20.23 -11.58 11.44
N MET A 280 19.35 -12.59 11.41
CA MET A 280 19.57 -13.82 10.65
C MET A 280 19.73 -13.55 9.15
N LEU A 281 18.96 -12.61 8.59
CA LEU A 281 19.10 -12.22 7.19
C LEU A 281 20.41 -11.46 6.90
N LEU A 282 20.90 -10.69 7.87
CA LEU A 282 22.15 -9.94 7.73
C LEU A 282 23.38 -10.83 7.86
N TYR A 283 23.39 -11.75 8.83
CA TYR A 283 24.58 -12.53 9.18
C TYR A 283 24.61 -13.94 8.61
N ASN A 284 23.45 -14.57 8.36
CA ASN A 284 23.39 -15.93 7.84
C ASN A 284 22.14 -16.17 6.96
N PRO A 285 21.97 -15.42 5.86
CA PRO A 285 20.81 -15.56 5.00
C PRO A 285 20.74 -16.94 4.35
N GLU A 286 19.56 -17.55 4.34
CA GLU A 286 19.30 -18.81 3.63
C GLU A 286 19.71 -18.67 2.15
N THR A 287 20.32 -19.72 1.57
CA THR A 287 20.80 -19.70 0.18
C THR A 287 19.71 -19.31 -0.82
N ARG A 288 18.45 -19.71 -0.57
CA ARG A 288 17.31 -19.32 -1.41
C ARG A 288 17.09 -17.80 -1.42
N ILE A 289 17.31 -17.13 -0.28
CA ILE A 289 17.17 -15.69 -0.14
C ILE A 289 18.33 -15.01 -0.84
N LEU A 290 19.58 -15.43 -0.58
CA LEU A 290 20.73 -14.92 -1.32
C LEU A 290 20.51 -15.02 -2.83
N LYS A 291 20.11 -16.18 -3.35
CA LYS A 291 19.82 -16.38 -4.78
C LYS A 291 18.67 -15.53 -5.32
N SER A 292 17.72 -15.12 -4.48
CA SER A 292 16.57 -14.29 -4.88
C SER A 292 16.88 -12.79 -4.89
N TYR A 293 17.90 -12.36 -4.14
CA TYR A 293 18.30 -10.96 -3.99
C TYR A 293 19.71 -10.67 -4.49
N SER A 294 20.39 -11.64 -5.08
CA SER A 294 21.67 -11.45 -5.77
C SER A 294 21.48 -11.50 -7.28
N PHE A 295 22.39 -10.84 -7.98
CA PHE A 295 22.48 -10.89 -9.43
C PHE A 295 23.67 -11.76 -9.83
N PRO A 296 23.56 -12.53 -10.93
CA PRO A 296 24.71 -13.14 -11.58
C PRO A 296 25.82 -12.10 -11.86
N SER A 297 27.08 -12.47 -11.65
CA SER A 297 28.22 -11.55 -11.78
C SER A 297 28.30 -10.93 -13.17
N ASN A 298 28.04 -11.71 -14.22
CA ASN A 298 28.01 -11.21 -15.60
C ASN A 298 27.00 -10.06 -15.81
N ILE A 299 25.88 -10.05 -15.07
CA ILE A 299 24.91 -8.95 -15.13
C ILE A 299 25.46 -7.72 -14.40
N THR A 300 25.99 -7.88 -13.19
CA THR A 300 26.55 -6.75 -12.44
C THR A 300 27.76 -6.14 -13.12
N ASP A 301 28.61 -6.95 -13.75
CA ASP A 301 29.76 -6.52 -14.52
C ASP A 301 29.33 -5.70 -15.73
N SER A 302 28.23 -6.08 -16.39
CA SER A 302 27.64 -5.29 -17.48
C SER A 302 27.17 -3.91 -17.01
N TRP A 303 26.58 -3.81 -15.81
CA TRP A 303 26.17 -2.53 -15.22
C TRP A 303 27.37 -1.65 -14.89
N HIS A 304 28.41 -2.24 -14.30
CA HIS A 304 29.64 -1.55 -13.99
C HIS A 304 30.32 -1.02 -15.26
N TRP A 305 30.42 -1.85 -16.31
CA TRP A 305 30.95 -1.44 -17.60
C TRP A 305 30.13 -0.29 -18.20
N MET A 306 28.80 -0.38 -18.19
CA MET A 306 27.93 0.70 -18.69
C MET A 306 28.18 2.00 -17.95
N ASN A 307 28.24 1.98 -16.61
CA ASN A 307 28.48 3.18 -15.81
C ASN A 307 29.84 3.83 -16.06
N LEU A 308 30.87 3.04 -16.38
CA LEU A 308 32.21 3.55 -16.67
C LEU A 308 32.36 4.05 -18.11
N ASN A 309 31.65 3.47 -19.07
CA ASN A 309 31.92 3.67 -20.50
C ASN A 309 30.83 4.49 -21.21
N LEU A 310 29.59 4.50 -20.72
CA LEU A 310 28.49 5.22 -21.34
C LEU A 310 28.34 6.62 -20.75
N LYS A 311 28.56 7.63 -21.60
CA LYS A 311 28.44 9.05 -21.24
C LYS A 311 27.05 9.60 -21.58
N ASN A 312 26.62 10.63 -20.87
CA ASN A 312 25.40 11.41 -21.15
C ASN A 312 24.07 10.64 -21.01
N GLU A 313 24.02 9.64 -20.13
CA GLU A 313 22.79 8.87 -19.84
C GLU A 313 22.10 8.33 -21.11
N PRO A 314 22.79 7.53 -21.94
CA PRO A 314 22.24 7.14 -23.23
C PRO A 314 20.99 6.30 -23.06
N THR A 315 20.13 6.34 -24.08
CA THR A 315 18.94 5.50 -24.10
C THR A 315 19.29 4.12 -24.64
N ILE A 316 19.01 3.07 -23.87
CA ILE A 316 19.26 1.68 -24.26
C ILE A 316 17.93 0.99 -24.60
N LEU A 317 17.88 0.39 -25.78
CA LEU A 317 16.75 -0.39 -26.25
C LEU A 317 16.81 -1.82 -25.69
N SER A 318 15.71 -2.25 -25.06
CA SER A 318 15.48 -3.64 -24.67
C SER A 318 13.99 -3.95 -24.77
N ASN A 319 13.65 -5.17 -25.15
CA ASN A 319 12.30 -5.74 -25.04
C ASN A 319 12.05 -6.44 -23.69
N SER A 320 13.05 -6.49 -22.80
CA SER A 320 12.89 -7.05 -21.45
C SER A 320 12.58 -5.93 -20.44
N PHE A 321 11.41 -6.03 -19.79
CA PHE A 321 11.05 -5.11 -18.71
C PHE A 321 11.97 -5.19 -17.50
N LEU A 322 12.56 -6.37 -17.20
CA LEU A 322 13.56 -6.47 -16.14
C LEU A 322 14.85 -5.75 -16.52
N THR A 323 15.34 -5.88 -17.75
CA THR A 323 16.47 -5.07 -18.22
C THR A 323 16.14 -3.59 -18.09
N SER A 324 14.94 -3.15 -18.49
CA SER A 324 14.53 -1.76 -18.32
C SER A 324 14.52 -1.30 -16.86
N LEU A 325 14.02 -2.14 -15.95
CA LEU A 325 14.03 -1.87 -14.51
C LEU A 325 15.46 -1.75 -13.97
N TYR A 326 16.35 -2.64 -14.41
CA TYR A 326 17.75 -2.64 -13.99
C TYR A 326 18.52 -1.45 -14.53
N LEU A 327 18.30 -1.07 -15.79
CA LEU A 327 18.89 0.13 -16.38
C LEU A 327 18.54 1.37 -15.53
N ASN A 328 17.26 1.52 -15.18
CA ASN A 328 16.79 2.64 -14.36
C ASN A 328 17.32 2.63 -12.92
N SER A 329 17.63 1.46 -12.37
CA SER A 329 17.95 1.31 -10.93
C SER A 329 19.44 1.19 -10.64
N TYR A 330 20.23 0.64 -11.57
CA TYR A 330 21.62 0.25 -11.35
C TYR A 330 22.60 0.88 -12.35
N THR A 331 22.12 1.63 -13.33
CA THR A 331 22.97 2.27 -14.34
C THR A 331 22.65 3.74 -14.55
N SER A 332 23.57 4.47 -15.20
CA SER A 332 23.34 5.83 -15.69
C SER A 332 22.50 5.86 -16.98
N ALA A 333 22.30 4.73 -17.65
CA ALA A 333 21.55 4.65 -18.90
C ALA A 333 20.03 4.68 -18.68
N ARG A 334 19.32 5.27 -19.64
CA ARG A 334 17.85 5.38 -19.61
C ARG A 334 17.22 4.23 -20.41
N PRO A 335 16.21 3.53 -19.87
CA PRO A 335 15.52 2.51 -20.64
C PRO A 335 14.65 3.15 -21.74
N PHE A 336 14.75 2.65 -22.97
CA PHE A 336 13.84 3.06 -24.06
C PHE A 336 12.38 2.75 -23.70
N LEU A 337 12.13 1.57 -23.13
CA LEU A 337 10.82 1.15 -22.63
C LEU A 337 10.82 1.22 -21.09
N PRO A 338 10.35 2.31 -20.47
CA PRO A 338 10.28 2.40 -19.02
C PRO A 338 9.15 1.52 -18.46
N VAL A 339 9.23 1.19 -17.16
CA VAL A 339 8.17 0.48 -16.44
C VAL A 339 6.99 1.43 -16.20
N GLY A 340 5.76 0.98 -16.49
CA GLY A 340 4.57 1.83 -16.56
C GLY A 340 4.23 2.57 -15.26
N ASN A 341 4.47 1.98 -14.09
CA ASN A 341 4.22 2.63 -12.79
C ASN A 341 5.36 3.58 -12.34
N LEU A 342 6.50 3.60 -13.04
CA LEU A 342 7.65 4.44 -12.75
C LEU A 342 7.80 5.60 -13.75
N THR A 343 6.81 5.81 -14.61
CA THR A 343 6.89 6.80 -15.69
C THR A 343 5.58 7.57 -15.86
N THR A 344 5.72 8.87 -16.09
CA THR A 344 4.62 9.77 -16.43
C THR A 344 4.34 9.79 -17.94
N GLN A 345 4.84 8.84 -18.73
CA GLN A 345 4.48 8.75 -20.15
C GLN A 345 3.02 8.27 -20.32
N THR A 346 2.36 8.64 -21.42
CA THR A 346 1.03 8.10 -21.74
C THR A 346 1.12 6.60 -22.02
N THR A 347 0.03 5.87 -21.76
CA THR A 347 -0.07 4.43 -22.05
C THR A 347 0.15 4.18 -23.54
N ALA A 348 -0.40 5.03 -24.41
CA ALA A 348 -0.18 4.94 -25.85
C ALA A 348 1.30 5.04 -26.23
N LYS A 349 2.08 5.90 -25.56
CA LYS A 349 3.52 6.04 -25.80
C LYS A 349 4.31 4.85 -25.28
N LEU A 350 3.90 4.25 -24.17
CA LEU A 350 4.49 3.02 -23.65
C LEU A 350 4.24 1.85 -24.58
N GLU A 351 3.03 1.72 -25.11
CA GLU A 351 2.68 0.72 -26.11
C GLU A 351 3.48 0.91 -27.39
N ASP A 352 3.58 2.13 -27.93
CA ASP A 352 4.41 2.43 -29.10
C ASP A 352 5.87 1.97 -28.89
N ARG A 353 6.46 2.30 -27.73
CA ARG A 353 7.80 1.87 -27.37
C ARG A 353 7.92 0.36 -27.23
N PHE A 354 6.93 -0.30 -26.63
CA PHE A 354 6.87 -1.75 -26.49
C PHE A 354 6.79 -2.45 -27.85
N LEU A 355 5.91 -2.00 -28.74
CA LEU A 355 5.74 -2.58 -30.07
C LEU A 355 6.99 -2.36 -30.92
N ARG A 356 7.56 -1.15 -30.91
CA ARG A 356 8.81 -0.84 -31.64
C ARG A 356 10.01 -1.63 -31.13
N SER A 357 10.19 -1.72 -29.81
CA SER A 357 11.32 -2.47 -29.26
C SER A 357 11.25 -3.95 -29.62
N ASN A 358 10.06 -4.55 -29.56
CA ASN A 358 9.85 -5.93 -30.00
C ASN A 358 10.04 -6.12 -31.51
N LYS A 359 9.61 -5.15 -32.33
CA LYS A 359 9.76 -5.19 -33.79
C LYS A 359 11.22 -5.15 -34.21
N LEU A 360 11.97 -4.20 -33.68
CA LEU A 360 13.39 -4.01 -33.97
C LEU A 360 14.25 -5.19 -33.50
N LEU A 361 13.81 -5.90 -32.45
CA LEU A 361 14.47 -7.10 -31.93
C LEU A 361 13.93 -8.41 -32.55
N GLY A 362 13.10 -8.31 -33.61
CA GLY A 362 12.67 -9.47 -34.40
C GLY A 362 11.70 -10.41 -33.69
N VAL A 363 10.94 -9.93 -32.70
CA VAL A 363 9.97 -10.77 -31.97
C VAL A 363 8.77 -11.10 -32.88
N SER A 364 8.30 -12.34 -32.88
CA SER A 364 7.12 -12.72 -33.68
C SER A 364 5.82 -12.13 -33.12
N ALA A 365 4.81 -11.94 -33.99
CA ALA A 365 3.49 -11.46 -33.54
C ALA A 365 2.81 -12.47 -32.59
N GLU A 366 3.05 -13.76 -32.82
CA GLU A 366 2.59 -14.87 -32.00
C GLU A 366 3.19 -14.79 -30.59
N THR A 367 4.48 -14.48 -30.49
CA THR A 367 5.15 -14.27 -29.20
C THR A 367 4.58 -13.07 -28.46
N ILE A 368 4.35 -11.94 -29.14
CA ILE A 368 3.73 -10.74 -28.52
C ILE A 368 2.31 -11.05 -28.04
N MET A 369 1.52 -11.75 -28.85
CA MET A 369 0.18 -12.18 -28.46
C MET A 369 0.23 -13.02 -27.19
N ALA A 370 1.14 -14.01 -27.12
CA ALA A 370 1.30 -14.86 -25.96
C ALA A 370 1.79 -14.07 -24.72
N GLN A 371 2.67 -13.08 -24.88
CA GLN A 371 3.09 -12.18 -23.80
C GLN A 371 1.90 -11.37 -23.26
N LEU A 372 1.07 -10.80 -24.13
CA LEU A 372 -0.08 -9.97 -23.76
C LEU A 372 -1.20 -10.81 -23.11
N LYS A 373 -1.37 -12.07 -23.53
CA LYS A 373 -2.30 -13.03 -22.92
C LYS A 373 -1.79 -13.65 -21.63
N ASN A 374 -0.54 -13.38 -21.25
CA ASN A 374 0.13 -14.08 -20.16
C ASN A 374 0.08 -15.62 -20.33
N SER A 375 0.23 -16.08 -21.58
CA SER A 375 0.05 -17.49 -21.97
C SER A 375 1.33 -18.13 -22.52
N LEU A 376 2.48 -17.46 -22.38
CA LEU A 376 3.76 -18.05 -22.78
C LEU A 376 4.07 -19.25 -21.88
N PRO A 377 4.41 -20.42 -22.46
CA PRO A 377 4.81 -21.57 -21.67
C PRO A 377 6.10 -21.24 -20.91
N ILE A 378 6.09 -21.49 -19.61
CA ILE A 378 7.30 -21.47 -18.78
C ILE A 378 8.00 -22.81 -19.01
N GLU A 379 8.62 -23.00 -20.18
CA GLU A 379 9.52 -24.14 -20.38
C GLU A 379 10.82 -23.87 -19.63
N CYS A 380 10.91 -24.36 -18.40
CA CYS A 380 12.13 -24.31 -17.60
C CYS A 380 12.58 -25.72 -17.28
N ASN A 381 13.21 -26.38 -18.25
CA ASN A 381 13.57 -27.79 -18.14
C ASN A 381 14.78 -28.06 -17.22
N VAL A 382 15.44 -27.03 -16.68
CA VAL A 382 16.64 -27.21 -15.82
C VAL A 382 16.66 -26.30 -14.59
N TYR A 383 16.28 -25.02 -14.70
CA TYR A 383 16.14 -24.07 -13.59
C TYR A 383 15.61 -22.76 -14.21
N CYS A 384 14.44 -22.26 -13.82
CA CYS A 384 14.13 -20.87 -14.16
C CYS A 384 15.05 -19.98 -13.32
N PRO A 385 15.87 -19.08 -13.89
CA PRO A 385 16.26 -17.90 -13.16
C PRO A 385 15.00 -17.29 -12.51
N PRO A 386 15.05 -16.77 -11.27
CA PRO A 386 13.89 -16.18 -10.58
C PRO A 386 13.17 -15.04 -11.34
N ASN A 387 13.68 -14.70 -12.51
CA ASN A 387 13.34 -13.60 -13.40
C ASN A 387 12.66 -14.05 -14.72
N THR A 388 12.65 -15.33 -15.08
CA THR A 388 12.07 -15.79 -16.38
C THR A 388 10.54 -15.71 -16.37
N GLU A 389 9.91 -16.16 -15.29
CA GLU A 389 8.46 -16.00 -15.05
C GLU A 389 8.05 -14.52 -14.94
N GLN A 390 8.92 -13.68 -14.39
CA GLN A 390 8.69 -12.23 -14.32
C GLN A 390 8.81 -11.54 -15.69
N ASN A 391 9.75 -11.98 -16.54
CA ASN A 391 9.95 -11.44 -17.89
C ASN A 391 8.94 -11.92 -18.93
N LEU A 392 8.31 -13.07 -18.74
CA LEU A 392 7.37 -13.62 -19.73
C LEU A 392 5.91 -13.52 -19.27
N GLY A 393 5.65 -13.75 -17.98
CA GLY A 393 4.30 -13.76 -17.42
C GLY A 393 3.83 -12.45 -16.78
N LYS A 394 4.72 -11.47 -16.59
CA LYS A 394 4.35 -10.16 -15.98
C LYS A 394 4.54 -8.97 -16.91
N ASN A 395 4.72 -9.18 -18.21
CA ASN A 395 4.84 -8.09 -19.18
C ASN A 395 3.64 -7.15 -19.17
N LEU A 396 2.43 -7.71 -19.07
CA LEU A 396 1.21 -6.92 -18.91
C LEU A 396 1.26 -6.05 -17.65
N TRP A 397 1.74 -6.62 -16.54
CA TRP A 397 1.88 -5.89 -15.28
C TRP A 397 2.95 -4.79 -15.35
N HIS A 398 4.06 -5.01 -16.04
CA HIS A 398 5.11 -4.01 -16.18
C HIS A 398 4.73 -2.87 -17.13
N LEU A 399 3.87 -3.14 -18.13
CA LEU A 399 3.37 -2.12 -19.05
C LEU A 399 2.18 -1.34 -18.46
N TYR A 400 1.20 -2.06 -17.93
CA TYR A 400 -0.10 -1.51 -17.56
C TYR A 400 -0.35 -1.45 -16.05
N PHE A 401 0.36 -2.23 -15.25
CA PHE A 401 0.15 -2.36 -13.79
C PHE A 401 -1.33 -2.58 -13.45
N HIS A 402 -2.03 -1.55 -12.95
CA HIS A 402 -3.45 -1.61 -12.62
C HIS A 402 -4.40 -0.97 -13.66
N TYR A 403 -3.89 -0.55 -14.82
CA TYR A 403 -4.67 0.19 -15.83
C TYR A 403 -5.99 -0.50 -16.20
N PHE A 404 -5.94 -1.82 -16.45
CA PHE A 404 -7.12 -2.59 -16.79
C PHE A 404 -7.94 -3.03 -15.59
N ARG A 405 -7.49 -2.78 -14.34
CA ARG A 405 -8.19 -3.20 -13.12
C ARG A 405 -9.31 -2.25 -12.70
N GLY A 406 -9.67 -1.29 -13.56
CA GLY A 406 -10.63 -0.23 -13.25
C GLY A 406 -12.06 -0.70 -13.00
N GLY A 407 -12.93 0.27 -12.75
CA GLY A 407 -14.36 0.06 -12.50
C GLY A 407 -14.78 0.14 -11.04
N PRO A 408 -16.06 -0.19 -10.75
CA PRO A 408 -16.66 -0.05 -9.43
C PRO A 408 -15.87 -0.74 -8.32
N ILE A 409 -15.82 -0.13 -7.12
CA ILE A 409 -15.02 -0.63 -5.99
C ILE A 409 -15.28 -2.10 -5.67
N ASN A 410 -16.53 -2.57 -5.78
CA ASN A 410 -16.84 -3.97 -5.51
C ASN A 410 -16.21 -4.88 -6.56
N ASN A 411 -16.23 -4.48 -7.83
CA ASN A 411 -15.60 -5.23 -8.92
C ASN A 411 -14.08 -5.20 -8.83
N TYR A 412 -13.49 -4.02 -8.59
CA TYR A 412 -12.04 -3.82 -8.42
C TYR A 412 -11.47 -4.76 -7.34
N MET A 413 -12.19 -4.86 -6.22
CA MET A 413 -11.81 -5.68 -5.08
C MET A 413 -12.08 -7.17 -5.30
N ALA A 414 -13.12 -7.53 -6.07
CA ALA A 414 -13.52 -8.92 -6.27
C ALA A 414 -12.78 -9.64 -7.41
N ARG A 415 -12.47 -8.95 -8.52
CA ARG A 415 -11.87 -9.58 -9.71
C ARG A 415 -10.85 -8.64 -10.35
N PRO A 416 -9.59 -9.08 -10.58
CA PRO A 416 -8.70 -8.34 -11.45
C PRO A 416 -9.24 -8.40 -12.88
N GLN A 417 -9.69 -7.28 -13.42
CA GLN A 417 -9.96 -7.16 -14.85
C GLN A 417 -8.64 -7.25 -15.63
N THR A 418 -8.68 -7.93 -16.77
CA THR A 418 -7.53 -8.16 -17.66
C THR A 418 -7.71 -7.44 -18.98
N ILE A 419 -6.62 -7.28 -19.74
CA ILE A 419 -6.66 -6.81 -21.13
C ILE A 419 -7.64 -7.67 -21.96
N THR A 420 -8.41 -7.05 -22.86
CA THR A 420 -9.38 -7.76 -23.70
C THR A 420 -8.75 -8.28 -24.99
N ASP A 421 -9.27 -9.37 -25.55
CA ASP A 421 -8.81 -9.89 -26.85
C ASP A 421 -8.90 -8.84 -27.98
N GLY A 422 -9.92 -7.99 -27.94
CA GLY A 422 -10.07 -6.87 -28.89
C GLY A 422 -8.93 -5.86 -28.79
N TYR A 423 -8.49 -5.53 -27.57
CA TYR A 423 -7.35 -4.64 -27.35
C TYR A 423 -6.03 -5.27 -27.81
N ILE A 424 -5.84 -6.57 -27.53
CA ILE A 424 -4.67 -7.32 -28.02
C ILE A 424 -4.64 -7.32 -29.55
N LYS A 425 -5.76 -7.58 -30.21
CA LYS A 425 -5.87 -7.55 -31.67
C LYS A 425 -5.52 -6.17 -32.24
N ASN A 426 -5.95 -5.09 -31.59
CA ASN A 426 -5.57 -3.73 -31.98
C ASN A 426 -4.05 -3.51 -31.89
N LEU A 427 -3.41 -3.92 -30.79
CA LEU A 427 -1.96 -3.80 -30.62
C LEU A 427 -1.19 -4.61 -31.68
N LEU A 428 -1.66 -5.81 -32.00
CA LEU A 428 -1.05 -6.64 -33.05
C LEU A 428 -1.23 -6.06 -34.45
N GLY A 429 -2.36 -5.38 -34.71
CA GLY A 429 -2.55 -4.60 -35.94
C GLY A 429 -1.50 -3.50 -36.07
N ARG A 430 -1.37 -2.66 -35.03
CA ARG A 430 -0.33 -1.62 -34.95
C ARG A 430 1.08 -2.18 -35.09
N TYR A 431 1.35 -3.36 -34.52
CA TYR A 431 2.63 -4.05 -34.64
C TYR A 431 2.98 -4.44 -36.09
N GLY A 432 1.98 -4.88 -36.85
CA GLY A 432 2.12 -5.23 -38.27
C GLY A 432 2.54 -4.06 -39.15
N GLU A 433 2.11 -2.84 -38.79
CA GLU A 433 2.37 -1.61 -39.54
C GLU A 433 3.78 -1.01 -39.27
N ILE A 434 4.46 -1.41 -38.20
CA ILE A 434 5.79 -0.88 -37.87
C ILE A 434 6.82 -1.43 -38.86
N SER A 435 7.60 -0.52 -39.47
CA SER A 435 8.72 -0.90 -40.34
C SER A 435 9.91 -1.44 -39.53
N ASN A 436 10.63 -2.44 -40.07
CA ASN A 436 11.83 -3.03 -39.45
C ASN A 436 13.08 -2.15 -39.56
N ASN A 437 12.96 -0.87 -39.93
CA ASN A 437 14.11 -0.03 -40.25
C ASN A 437 14.50 0.85 -39.05
N PHE A 438 15.73 0.69 -38.54
CA PHE A 438 16.29 1.46 -37.42
C PHE A 438 16.47 2.98 -37.69
N LYS A 439 16.22 3.43 -38.92
CA LYS A 439 16.47 4.81 -39.37
C LYS A 439 15.33 5.80 -39.05
N ASN A 440 14.17 5.32 -38.61
CA ASN A 440 12.99 6.11 -38.25
C ASN A 440 12.56 5.83 -36.81
#